data_AF-A0A0B9GNP8-F1
#
_entry.id   AF-A0A0B9GNP8-F1
#
_cell.length_a   1.000
_cell.length_b   1.000
_cell.length_c   1.000
_cell.angle_alpha   90.00
_cell.angle_beta   90.00
_cell.angle_gamma   90.00
#
_symmetry.space_group_name_H-M   'P 1'
#
loop_
_entity.id
_entity.type
_entity.pdbx_description
1 polymer ?
#
loop_
_entity_poly.entity_id
_entity_poly.type
_entity_poly.pdbx_seq_one_letter_code
_entity_poly.pdbx_strand_id
1 'polypeptide(L)'
;MIEVLVSLAIVAVGVLAMIKMQSYYDREGETAVKGLIAIQIAENQLELVNALSFADISVSGGSGTISRAGATFDWQQVVRTKILSAAGDAKQIEVTVSWQDRWEQQQNVSLVTLRTQY
;
A
#
# COMPACT_ATOMS: atom_id res chain seq x y z
N MET A 1 -39.99 -36.60 -3.64
CA MET A 1 -38.60 -37.09 -3.45
C MET A 1 -37.61 -36.36 -4.36
N ILE A 2 -37.83 -36.29 -5.67
CA ILE A 2 -36.95 -35.52 -6.59
C ILE A 2 -36.89 -34.02 -6.28
N GLU A 3 -38.00 -33.42 -5.86
CA GLU A 3 -38.08 -32.00 -5.48
C GLU A 3 -37.17 -31.64 -4.30
N VAL A 4 -37.09 -32.53 -3.31
CA VAL A 4 -36.20 -32.38 -2.15
C VAL A 4 -34.73 -32.49 -2.58
N LEU A 5 -34.42 -33.35 -3.55
CA LEU A 5 -33.07 -33.49 -4.12
C LEU A 5 -32.65 -32.25 -4.91
N VAL A 6 -33.55 -31.70 -5.73
CA VAL A 6 -33.28 -30.46 -6.49
C VAL A 6 -33.09 -29.28 -5.54
N SER A 7 -33.94 -29.15 -4.53
CA SER A 7 -33.82 -28.10 -3.51
C SER A 7 -32.49 -28.21 -2.74
N LEU A 8 -32.12 -29.43 -2.34
CA LEU A 8 -30.85 -29.69 -1.67
C LEU A 8 -29.64 -29.34 -2.56
N ALA A 9 -29.71 -29.67 -3.85
CA ALA A 9 -28.65 -29.34 -4.81
C ALA A 9 -28.48 -27.82 -4.97
N ILE A 10 -29.58 -27.07 -5.08
CA ILE A 10 -29.54 -25.60 -5.19
C ILE A 10 -28.94 -24.98 -3.92
N VAL A 11 -29.35 -25.44 -2.73
CA VAL A 11 -28.81 -24.96 -1.45
C VAL A 11 -27.32 -25.26 -1.34
N ALA A 12 -26.88 -26.47 -1.71
CA ALA A 12 -25.47 -26.84 -1.66
C ALA A 12 -24.61 -25.91 -2.55
N VAL A 13 -25.06 -25.62 -3.76
CA VAL A 13 -24.36 -24.68 -4.67
C VAL A 13 -24.37 -23.26 -4.10
N GLY A 14 -25.49 -22.82 -3.52
CA GLY A 14 -25.61 -21.50 -2.89
C GLY A 14 -24.63 -21.31 -1.72
N VAL A 15 -24.52 -22.31 -0.85
CA VAL A 15 -23.58 -22.27 0.29
C VAL A 15 -22.13 -22.24 -0.19
N LEU A 16 -21.77 -23.03 -1.21
CA LEU A 16 -20.42 -23.01 -1.79
C LEU A 16 -20.06 -21.63 -2.38
N ALA A 17 -21.01 -20.99 -3.06
CA ALA A 17 -20.82 -19.65 -3.59
C ALA A 17 -20.60 -18.63 -2.45
N MET A 18 -21.37 -18.72 -1.37
CA MET A 18 -21.25 -17.84 -0.21
C MET A 18 -19.90 -18.00 0.49
N ILE A 19 -19.42 -19.23 0.70
CA ILE A 19 -18.12 -19.49 1.33
C ILE A 19 -16.99 -18.86 0.52
N LYS A 20 -17.03 -19.00 -0.82
CA LYS A 20 -16.04 -18.36 -1.69
C LYS A 20 -16.05 -16.85 -1.54
N MET A 21 -17.23 -16.22 -1.52
CA MET A 21 -17.34 -14.77 -1.31
C MET A 21 -16.81 -14.33 0.06
N GLN A 22 -17.17 -15.02 1.15
CA GLN A 22 -16.67 -14.70 2.49
C GLN A 22 -15.15 -14.74 2.54
N SER A 23 -14.53 -15.80 1.99
CA SER A 23 -13.07 -15.91 1.95
C SER A 23 -12.39 -14.79 1.16
N TYR A 24 -13.05 -14.30 0.11
CA TYR A 24 -12.56 -13.20 -0.70
C TYR A 24 -12.64 -11.87 0.07
N TYR A 25 -13.76 -11.60 0.75
CA TYR A 25 -13.93 -10.38 1.54
C TYR A 25 -12.96 -10.31 2.72
N ASP A 26 -12.71 -11.43 3.40
CA ASP A 26 -11.70 -11.48 4.48
C ASP A 26 -10.31 -11.11 3.96
N ARG A 27 -9.98 -11.59 2.74
CA ARG A 27 -8.70 -11.28 2.08
C ARG A 27 -8.56 -9.81 1.71
N GLU A 28 -9.58 -9.24 1.08
CA GLU A 28 -9.56 -7.82 0.74
C GLU A 28 -9.57 -6.94 1.98
N GLY A 29 -10.31 -7.32 3.02
CA GLY A 29 -10.37 -6.59 4.29
C GLY A 29 -9.00 -6.53 4.97
N GLU A 30 -8.29 -7.65 5.08
CA GLU A 30 -6.95 -7.67 5.66
C GLU A 30 -5.96 -6.84 4.83
N THR A 31 -6.04 -6.93 3.50
CA THR A 31 -5.20 -6.15 2.60
C THR A 31 -5.47 -4.66 2.76
N ALA A 32 -6.73 -4.25 2.90
CA ALA A 32 -7.10 -2.86 3.14
C ALA A 32 -6.54 -2.34 4.47
N VAL A 33 -6.63 -3.12 5.56
CA VAL A 33 -6.06 -2.72 6.86
C VAL A 33 -4.54 -2.56 6.77
N LYS A 34 -3.83 -3.51 6.15
CA LYS A 34 -2.37 -3.38 5.93
C LYS A 34 -2.02 -2.22 5.01
N GLY A 35 -2.84 -1.96 4.00
CA GLY A 35 -2.72 -0.82 3.10
C GLY A 35 -2.81 0.51 3.84
N LEU A 36 -3.74 0.66 4.78
CA LEU A 36 -3.83 1.86 5.64
C LEU A 36 -2.58 2.06 6.51
N ILE A 37 -2.03 0.96 7.04
CA ILE A 37 -0.77 1.01 7.81
C ILE A 37 0.39 1.42 6.89
N ALA A 38 0.46 0.86 5.68
CA ALA A 38 1.48 1.20 4.69
C ALA A 38 1.39 2.67 4.25
N ILE A 39 0.18 3.18 4.02
CA ILE A 39 -0.07 4.61 3.74
C ILE A 39 0.43 5.46 4.90
N GLN A 40 0.05 5.15 6.14
CA GLN A 40 0.51 5.91 7.30
C GLN A 40 2.05 5.91 7.42
N ILE A 41 2.70 4.78 7.11
CA ILE A 41 4.17 4.71 7.11
C ILE A 41 4.75 5.64 6.03
N ALA A 42 4.23 5.59 4.81
CA ALA A 42 4.68 6.45 3.73
C ALA A 42 4.42 7.94 4.01
N GLU A 43 3.27 8.28 4.57
CA GLU A 43 2.93 9.65 5.00
C GLU A 43 3.90 10.17 6.05
N ASN A 44 4.21 9.36 7.07
CA ASN A 44 5.20 9.73 8.09
C ASN A 44 6.58 9.98 7.46
N GLN A 45 7.01 9.16 6.49
CA GLN A 45 8.28 9.38 5.80
C GLN A 45 8.26 10.67 4.96
N LEU A 46 7.14 10.95 4.28
CA LEU A 46 6.99 12.19 3.54
C LEU A 46 6.96 13.42 4.46
N GLU A 47 6.38 13.32 5.65
CA GLU A 47 6.40 14.37 6.66
C GLU A 47 7.84 14.68 7.11
N LEU A 48 8.65 13.65 7.36
CA LEU A 48 10.08 13.83 7.67
C LEU A 48 10.82 14.56 6.55
N VAL A 49 10.55 14.22 5.29
CA VAL A 49 11.16 14.90 4.13
C VAL A 49 10.66 16.34 3.99
N ASN A 50 9.40 16.61 4.31
CA ASN A 50 8.82 17.94 4.29
C ASN A 50 9.41 18.85 5.38
N ALA A 51 9.81 18.29 6.52
CA ALA A 51 10.46 19.02 7.60
C ALA A 51 11.90 19.47 7.29
N LEU A 52 12.58 18.82 6.33
CA LEU A 52 13.94 19.18 5.91
C LEU A 52 13.94 20.47 5.06
N SER A 53 15.08 21.14 4.92
CA SER A 53 15.24 22.19 3.89
C SER A 53 15.38 21.58 2.49
N PHE A 54 15.08 22.33 1.43
CA PHE A 54 15.22 21.84 0.05
C PHE A 54 16.64 21.34 -0.27
N ALA A 55 17.66 22.00 0.29
CA ALA A 55 19.06 21.63 0.12
C ALA A 55 19.43 20.31 0.82
N ASP A 56 18.77 19.99 1.93
CA ASP A 56 19.09 18.83 2.79
C ASP A 56 18.36 17.55 2.34
N ILE A 57 17.43 17.65 1.40
CA ILE A 57 16.78 16.47 0.80
C ILE A 57 17.81 15.75 -0.08
N SER A 58 18.34 14.63 0.44
CA SER A 58 19.28 13.78 -0.30
C SER A 58 18.63 13.15 -1.54
N VAL A 59 19.38 13.16 -2.64
CA VAL A 59 18.98 12.49 -3.90
C VAL A 59 19.18 10.97 -3.82
N SER A 60 19.97 10.48 -2.86
CA SER A 60 20.25 9.05 -2.68
C SER A 60 19.03 8.24 -2.24
N GLY A 61 17.95 8.90 -1.80
CA GLY A 61 16.81 8.22 -1.19
C GLY A 61 17.17 7.58 0.16
N GLY A 62 16.21 6.84 0.71
CA GLY A 62 16.34 6.10 1.96
C GLY A 62 15.55 4.80 1.89
N SER A 63 15.88 3.83 2.73
CA SER A 63 15.10 2.60 2.85
C SER A 63 15.17 2.06 4.26
N GLY A 64 14.22 1.21 4.61
CA GLY A 64 14.21 0.54 5.88
C GLY A 64 13.03 -0.41 6.02
N THR A 65 12.97 -1.05 7.19
CA THR A 65 11.95 -2.04 7.52
C THR A 65 11.28 -1.64 8.83
N ILE A 66 9.96 -1.73 8.87
CA ILE A 66 9.13 -1.38 10.02
C ILE A 66 8.17 -2.54 10.31
N SER A 67 8.19 -3.05 11.53
CA SER A 67 7.22 -4.06 11.98
C SER A 67 6.11 -3.39 12.79
N ARG A 68 4.85 -3.59 12.38
CA ARG A 68 3.67 -2.98 13.01
C ARG A 68 2.46 -3.90 12.84
N ALA A 69 1.64 -4.01 13.89
CA ALA A 69 0.45 -4.86 13.90
C ALA A 69 0.72 -6.33 13.48
N GLY A 70 1.89 -6.87 13.83
CA GLY A 70 2.28 -8.25 13.51
C GLY A 70 2.69 -8.48 12.05
N ALA A 71 2.77 -7.44 11.23
CA ALA A 71 3.28 -7.51 9.85
C ALA A 71 4.56 -6.67 9.70
N THR A 72 5.41 -7.06 8.75
CA THR A 72 6.63 -6.34 8.39
C THR A 72 6.40 -5.61 7.08
N PHE A 73 6.79 -4.33 7.07
CA PHE A 73 6.66 -3.42 5.94
C PHE A 73 8.06 -2.92 5.56
N ASP A 74 8.43 -3.13 4.30
CA ASP A 74 9.66 -2.60 3.72
C ASP A 74 9.33 -1.32 2.96
N TRP A 75 9.98 -0.22 3.35
CA TRP A 75 9.78 1.06 2.71
C TRP A 75 11.05 1.49 1.97
N GLN A 76 10.84 2.16 0.84
CA GLN A 76 11.89 2.71 -0.01
C GLN A 76 11.46 4.09 -0.49
N GLN A 77 12.32 5.07 -0.26
CA GLN A 77 12.20 6.42 -0.76
C GLN A 77 13.16 6.61 -1.94
N VAL A 78 12.63 7.14 -3.05
CA VAL A 78 13.39 7.52 -4.23
C VAL A 78 13.18 9.02 -4.46
N VAL A 79 14.27 9.77 -4.54
CA VAL A 79 14.23 11.21 -4.82
C VAL A 79 14.80 11.47 -6.21
N ARG A 80 14.02 12.14 -7.05
CA ARG A 80 14.40 12.53 -8.42
C ARG A 80 14.39 14.05 -8.53
N THR A 81 15.46 14.62 -9.07
CA THR A 81 15.51 16.06 -9.32
C THR A 81 14.91 16.36 -10.69
N LYS A 82 14.06 17.38 -10.77
CA LYS A 82 13.41 17.87 -11.98
C LYS A 82 13.49 19.39 -12.02
N ILE A 83 13.92 19.94 -13.14
CA ILE A 83 13.91 21.40 -13.34
C ILE A 83 12.53 21.77 -13.89
N LEU A 84 11.81 22.68 -13.21
CA LEU A 84 10.53 23.20 -13.64
C LEU A 84 10.72 24.62 -14.18
N SER A 85 10.40 24.82 -15.46
CA SER A 85 10.65 26.07 -16.18
C SER A 85 10.03 27.32 -15.54
N ALA A 86 9.00 27.17 -14.70
CA ALA A 86 8.31 28.27 -14.02
C ALA A 86 8.59 28.39 -12.51
N ALA A 87 9.18 27.37 -11.87
CA ALA A 87 9.37 27.31 -10.42
C ALA A 87 10.84 27.00 -10.01
N GLY A 88 11.75 26.89 -10.98
CA GLY A 88 13.14 26.53 -10.75
C GLY A 88 13.34 25.05 -10.40
N ASP A 89 14.32 24.73 -9.55
CA ASP A 89 14.62 23.35 -9.18
C ASP A 89 13.51 22.75 -8.32
N ALA A 90 13.09 21.55 -8.69
CA ALA A 90 12.13 20.75 -7.96
C ALA A 90 12.69 19.35 -7.69
N LYS A 91 12.26 18.75 -6.58
CA LYS A 91 12.55 17.37 -6.23
C LYS A 91 11.22 16.62 -6.16
N GLN A 92 11.10 15.58 -6.97
CA GLN A 92 10.03 14.60 -6.87
C GLN A 92 10.48 13.52 -5.89
N ILE A 93 9.72 13.33 -4.82
CA ILE A 93 9.97 12.31 -3.81
C ILE A 93 8.88 11.27 -3.95
N GLU A 94 9.29 10.03 -4.15
CA GLU A 94 8.41 8.87 -4.19
C GLU A 94 8.76 7.97 -3.01
N VAL A 95 7.76 7.61 -2.20
CA VAL A 95 7.91 6.66 -1.10
C VAL A 95 7.01 5.46 -1.38
N THR A 96 7.65 4.32 -1.58
CA THR A 96 6.99 3.03 -1.79
C THR A 96 7.10 2.19 -0.54
N VAL A 97 5.98 1.70 -0.04
CA VAL A 97 5.92 0.75 1.09
C VAL A 97 5.35 -0.56 0.57
N SER A 98 6.06 -1.64 0.83
CA SER A 98 5.72 -2.98 0.40
C SER A 98 5.59 -3.93 1.59
N TRP A 99 4.67 -4.87 1.48
CA TRP A 99 4.47 -5.91 2.48
C TRP A 99 4.01 -7.19 1.81
N GLN A 100 4.11 -8.30 2.54
CA GLN A 100 3.61 -9.58 2.09
C GLN A 100 2.25 -9.87 2.74
N ASP A 101 1.27 -10.26 1.94
CA ASP A 101 0.00 -10.78 2.45
C ASP A 101 0.20 -12.20 3.03
N ARG A 102 -0.79 -12.70 3.77
CA ARG A 102 -0.77 -14.04 4.37
C ARG A 102 -0.80 -15.20 3.35
N TRP A 103 -0.96 -14.88 2.07
CA TRP A 103 -0.89 -15.82 0.94
C TRP A 103 0.42 -15.62 0.15
N GLU A 104 1.42 -15.03 0.79
CA GLU A 104 2.75 -14.77 0.24
C GLU A 104 2.77 -13.82 -0.97
N GLN A 105 1.67 -13.11 -1.27
CA GLN A 105 1.63 -12.14 -2.36
C GLN A 105 2.19 -10.81 -1.89
N GLN A 106 3.10 -10.25 -2.69
CA GLN A 106 3.64 -8.93 -2.44
C GLN A 106 2.60 -7.86 -2.82
N GLN A 107 2.31 -6.99 -1.87
CA GLN A 107 1.47 -5.80 -2.04
C GLN A 107 2.34 -4.56 -1.85
N ASN A 108 1.95 -3.45 -2.48
CA ASN A 108 2.64 -2.19 -2.32
C ASN A 108 1.69 -1.00 -2.40
N VAL A 109 2.14 0.11 -1.82
CA VAL A 109 1.53 1.43 -1.96
C VAL A 109 2.66 2.42 -2.22
N SER A 110 2.49 3.30 -3.20
CA SER A 110 3.42 4.39 -3.49
C SER A 110 2.74 5.74 -3.31
N LEU A 111 3.38 6.64 -2.58
CA LEU A 111 3.01 8.03 -2.48
C LEU A 111 4.08 8.89 -3.16
N VAL A 112 3.62 9.78 -4.05
CA VAL A 112 4.49 10.69 -4.79
C VAL A 112 4.15 12.12 -4.39
N THR A 113 5.18 12.88 -4.03
CA THR A 113 5.08 14.33 -3.80
C THR A 113 6.11 15.08 -4.63
N LEU A 114 5.84 16.35 -4.88
CA LEU A 114 6.74 17.26 -5.57
C LEU A 114 6.99 18.47 -4.69
N ARG A 115 8.28 18.78 -4.50
CA ARG A 115 8.72 19.93 -3.71
C ARG A 115 9.57 20.86 -4.56
N THR A 116 9.21 22.14 -4.56
CA THR A 116 9.97 23.22 -5.19
C THR A 116 10.96 23.84 -4.22
N GLN A 117 11.99 24.49 -4.75
CA GLN A 117 12.96 25.24 -3.94
C GLN A 117 12.39 26.54 -3.34
N TYR A 118 11.33 27.10 -3.94
CA TYR A 118 10.64 28.32 -3.53
C TYR A 118 9.28 28.01 -2.92
#